data_AF-A0A2A2S8Q8-F1
#
_entry.id   AF-A0A2A2S8Q8-F1
#
_cell.length_a   1.000
_cell.length_b   1.000
_cell.length_c   1.000
_cell.angle_alpha   90.00
_cell.angle_beta   90.00
_cell.angle_gamma   90.00
#
_symmetry.space_group_name_H-M   'P 1'
#
loop_
_entity.id
_entity.type
_entity.pdbx_description
1 polymer ?
#
loop_
_entity_poly.entity_id
_entity_poly.type
_entity_poly.pdbx_seq_one_letter_code
_entity_poly.pdbx_strand_id
1 'polypeptide(L)'
;MAEPTIRLAEALVRLDPALYIRLQDENTLAEYLADLDGIDSFSALPSSPLDFLEDVLEEDFHLHWLRFHEAGIMRYELLNICAACEITLKEFGWPETDDNRLLRYAVITAIDDYLQEGGSNGL
;
A
#
# COMPACT_ATOMS: atom_id res chain seq x y z
N MET A 1 -24.70 -4.92 -7.09
CA MET A 1 -23.72 -4.22 -7.95
C MET A 1 -23.11 -3.15 -7.06
N ALA A 2 -21.81 -3.22 -6.76
CA ALA A 2 -21.16 -2.18 -5.94
C ALA A 2 -21.21 -0.87 -6.72
N GLU A 3 -21.62 0.21 -6.06
CA GLU A 3 -21.71 1.55 -6.62
C GLU A 3 -20.32 1.99 -7.13
N PRO A 4 -20.19 2.60 -8.31
CA PRO A 4 -18.89 2.92 -8.91
C PRO A 4 -18.01 3.75 -7.97
N THR A 5 -18.61 4.61 -7.17
CA THR A 5 -17.97 5.40 -6.11
C THR A 5 -17.22 4.56 -5.07
N ILE A 6 -17.75 3.38 -4.71
CA ILE A 6 -17.10 2.47 -3.75
C ILE A 6 -15.81 1.91 -4.36
N ARG A 7 -15.86 1.54 -5.64
CA ARG A 7 -14.67 1.03 -6.34
C ARG A 7 -13.59 2.09 -6.53
N LEU A 8 -14.00 3.34 -6.77
CA LEU A 8 -13.07 4.47 -6.87
C LEU A 8 -12.42 4.77 -5.52
N ALA A 9 -13.20 4.71 -4.44
CA ALA A 9 -12.66 4.85 -3.09
C ALA A 9 -11.65 3.73 -2.78
N GLU A 10 -11.97 2.47 -3.09
CA GLU A 10 -11.07 1.33 -2.92
C GLU A 10 -9.79 1.49 -3.77
N ALA A 11 -9.92 1.94 -5.02
CA ALA A 11 -8.78 2.19 -5.89
C ALA A 11 -7.89 3.33 -5.38
N LEU A 12 -8.48 4.41 -4.87
CA LEU A 12 -7.75 5.54 -4.29
C LEU A 12 -7.03 5.12 -3.00
N VAL A 13 -7.69 4.33 -2.15
CA VAL A 13 -7.07 3.70 -0.98
C VAL A 13 -5.84 2.89 -1.37
N ARG A 14 -5.89 2.18 -2.51
CA ARG A 14 -4.80 1.32 -2.98
C ARG A 14 -3.65 2.09 -3.63
N LEU A 15 -3.95 3.08 -4.46
CA LEU A 15 -2.95 3.79 -5.25
C LEU A 15 -2.32 4.99 -4.53
N ASP A 16 -3.11 5.71 -3.74
CA ASP A 16 -2.67 6.90 -3.00
C ASP A 16 -3.41 6.99 -1.66
N PRO A 17 -2.99 6.19 -0.66
CA PRO A 17 -3.65 6.16 0.65
C PRO A 17 -3.50 7.49 1.39
N ALA A 18 -2.41 8.24 1.15
CA ALA A 18 -2.19 9.54 1.78
C ALA A 18 -3.21 10.57 1.29
N LEU A 19 -3.49 10.60 -0.02
CA LEU A 19 -4.55 11.42 -0.58
C LEU A 19 -5.93 10.98 -0.06
N TYR A 20 -6.19 9.67 0.02
CA TYR A 20 -7.45 9.17 0.58
C TYR A 20 -7.69 9.66 2.02
N ILE A 21 -6.68 9.56 2.90
CA ILE A 21 -6.79 10.01 4.30
C ILE A 21 -7.06 11.51 4.36
N ARG A 22 -6.33 12.33 3.58
CA ARG A 22 -6.54 13.79 3.53
C ARG A 22 -7.96 14.14 3.10
N LEU A 23 -8.47 13.49 2.05
CA LEU A 23 -9.82 13.72 1.55
C LEU A 23 -10.91 13.27 2.54
N GLN A 24 -10.64 12.25 3.36
CA GLN A 24 -11.52 11.88 4.47
C GLN A 24 -11.49 12.92 5.59
N ASP A 25 -10.30 13.37 6.01
CA ASP A 25 -10.14 14.38 7.06
C ASP A 25 -10.80 15.72 6.67
N GLU A 26 -10.70 16.09 5.40
CA GLU A 26 -11.32 17.30 4.84
C GLU A 26 -12.81 17.11 4.50
N ASN A 27 -13.35 15.89 4.60
CA ASN A 27 -14.72 15.53 4.21
C ASN A 27 -15.06 15.90 2.75
N THR A 28 -14.06 15.84 1.86
CA THR A 28 -14.14 16.17 0.42
C THR A 28 -14.09 14.94 -0.49
N LEU A 29 -13.94 13.74 0.08
CA LEU A 29 -13.83 12.49 -0.67
C LEU A 29 -14.96 12.29 -1.69
N ALA A 30 -16.22 12.52 -1.32
CA ALA A 30 -17.35 12.31 -2.23
C ALA A 30 -17.32 13.26 -3.46
N GLU A 31 -16.90 14.52 -3.27
CA GLU A 31 -16.77 15.51 -4.35
C GLU A 31 -15.64 15.11 -5.31
N TYR A 32 -14.49 14.73 -4.74
CA TYR A 32 -13.35 14.25 -5.52
C TYR A 32 -13.67 12.99 -6.35
N LEU A 33 -14.40 12.04 -5.76
CA LEU A 33 -14.79 10.80 -6.46
C LEU A 33 -15.87 11.05 -7.52
N ALA A 34 -16.77 12.00 -7.32
CA ALA A 34 -17.78 12.38 -8.31
C ALA A 34 -17.15 12.95 -9.60
N ASP A 35 -16.05 13.69 -9.47
CA ASP A 35 -15.27 14.18 -10.62
C ASP A 35 -14.57 13.04 -11.40
N LEU A 36 -14.36 11.88 -10.76
CA LEU A 36 -13.72 10.69 -11.33
C LEU A 36 -14.70 9.67 -11.91
N ASP A 37 -16.01 9.78 -11.61
CA ASP A 37 -17.07 8.82 -11.97
C ASP A 37 -17.28 8.68 -13.50
N GLY A 38 -16.63 9.53 -14.31
CA GLY A 38 -16.59 9.44 -15.77
C GLY A 38 -15.39 8.67 -16.36
N ILE A 39 -14.46 8.18 -15.53
CA ILE A 39 -13.25 7.49 -16.00
C ILE A 39 -13.50 5.98 -16.04
N ASP A 40 -13.87 5.47 -17.22
CA ASP A 40 -14.32 4.09 -17.47
C ASP A 40 -13.23 2.99 -17.31
N SER A 41 -12.03 3.29 -16.79
CA SER A 41 -10.86 2.43 -16.94
C SER A 41 -10.01 2.26 -15.67
N PHE A 42 -10.63 1.89 -14.55
CA PHE A 42 -9.91 1.45 -13.33
C PHE A 42 -9.65 -0.06 -13.29
N SER A 43 -10.15 -0.84 -14.26
CA SER A 43 -9.91 -2.28 -14.35
C SER A 43 -8.48 -2.66 -14.78
N ALA A 44 -7.65 -1.68 -15.14
CA ALA A 44 -6.29 -1.86 -15.63
C ALA A 44 -5.26 -1.04 -14.81
N LEU A 45 -5.56 -0.78 -13.54
CA LEU A 45 -4.61 -0.11 -12.66
C LEU A 45 -3.37 -1.00 -12.49
N PRO A 46 -2.17 -0.45 -12.74
CA PRO A 46 -0.93 -1.20 -12.58
C PRO A 46 -0.74 -1.63 -11.13
N SER A 47 -0.05 -2.76 -10.91
CA SER A 47 0.35 -3.21 -9.57
C SER A 47 1.08 -2.06 -8.86
N SER A 48 0.56 -1.65 -7.70
CA SER A 48 1.17 -0.58 -6.92
C SER A 48 2.32 -1.13 -6.08
N PRO A 49 3.30 -0.30 -5.68
CA PRO A 49 4.29 -0.70 -4.69
C PRO A 49 3.65 -1.21 -3.39
N LEU A 50 2.49 -0.68 -3.02
CA LEU A 50 1.76 -1.10 -1.83
C LEU A 50 1.23 -2.52 -1.95
N ASP A 51 0.65 -2.89 -3.10
CA ASP A 51 0.18 -4.26 -3.35
C ASP A 51 1.35 -5.25 -3.26
N PHE A 52 2.48 -4.90 -3.88
CA PHE A 52 3.69 -5.71 -3.82
C PHE A 52 4.23 -5.87 -2.39
N LEU A 53 4.22 -4.79 -1.61
CA LEU A 53 4.68 -4.81 -0.21
C LEU A 53 3.72 -5.60 0.68
N GLU A 54 2.41 -5.52 0.44
CA GLU A 54 1.41 -6.30 1.16
C GLU A 54 1.57 -7.79 0.87
N ASP A 55 1.79 -8.17 -0.39
CA ASP A 55 2.08 -9.55 -0.80
C ASP A 55 3.35 -10.09 -0.10
N VAL A 56 4.43 -9.30 -0.06
CA VAL A 56 5.67 -9.70 0.65
C VAL A 56 5.41 -9.83 2.15
N LEU A 57 4.62 -8.93 2.75
CA LEU A 57 4.30 -8.98 4.16
C LEU A 57 3.43 -10.20 4.51
N GLU A 58 2.46 -10.54 3.68
CA GLU A 58 1.60 -11.72 3.84
C GLU A 58 2.39 -13.02 3.71
N GLU A 59 3.24 -13.12 2.68
CA GLU A 59 3.97 -14.36 2.35
C GLU A 59 5.21 -14.58 3.23
N ASP A 60 6.02 -13.55 3.47
CA ASP A 60 7.32 -13.68 4.17
C ASP A 60 7.26 -13.24 5.64
N PHE A 61 6.29 -12.42 6.04
CA PHE A 61 6.14 -11.86 7.40
C PHE A 61 4.75 -12.08 8.00
N HIS A 62 4.12 -13.22 7.68
CA HIS A 62 2.71 -13.51 7.97
C HIS A 62 2.25 -13.17 9.40
N LEU A 63 3.09 -13.39 10.42
CA LEU A 63 2.74 -13.08 11.81
C LEU A 63 2.56 -11.57 12.05
N HIS A 64 3.42 -10.73 11.46
CA HIS A 64 3.28 -9.27 11.54
C HIS A 64 2.09 -8.81 10.74
N TRP A 65 1.90 -9.37 9.54
CA TRP A 65 0.72 -9.10 8.71
C TRP A 65 -0.59 -9.35 9.47
N LEU A 66 -0.72 -10.53 10.10
CA LEU A 66 -1.89 -10.89 10.89
C LEU A 66 -2.10 -9.94 12.08
N ARG A 67 -1.02 -9.61 12.81
CA ARG A 67 -1.08 -8.67 13.94
C ARG A 67 -1.56 -7.29 13.51
N PHE A 68 -1.11 -6.79 12.36
CA PHE A 68 -1.53 -5.49 11.86
C PHE A 68 -2.99 -5.50 11.40
N HIS A 69 -3.47 -6.61 10.83
CA HIS A 69 -4.89 -6.79 10.51
C HIS A 69 -5.77 -6.84 11.76
N GLU A 70 -5.40 -7.65 12.74
CA GLU A 70 -6.15 -7.80 14.00
C GLU A 70 -6.20 -6.49 14.79
N ALA A 71 -5.13 -5.69 14.73
CA ALA A 71 -5.06 -4.37 15.34
C ALA A 71 -5.74 -3.26 14.51
N GLY A 72 -6.15 -3.54 13.26
CA GLY A 72 -6.74 -2.55 12.36
C GLY A 72 -5.77 -1.46 11.88
N ILE A 73 -4.46 -1.70 11.98
CA ILE A 73 -3.40 -0.75 11.62
C ILE A 73 -2.66 -1.10 10.33
N MET A 74 -3.07 -2.16 9.62
CA MET A 74 -2.41 -2.63 8.39
C MET A 74 -2.04 -1.51 7.42
N ARG A 75 -2.98 -0.60 7.14
CA ARG A 75 -2.76 0.50 6.21
C ARG A 75 -1.69 1.48 6.68
N TYR A 76 -1.64 1.76 7.98
CA TYR A 76 -0.66 2.67 8.57
C TYR A 76 0.75 2.06 8.50
N GLU A 77 0.86 0.79 8.87
CA GLU A 77 2.12 0.06 8.83
C GLU A 77 2.61 -0.12 7.39
N LEU A 78 1.72 -0.41 6.44
CA LEU A 78 2.07 -0.55 5.04
C LEU A 78 2.60 0.76 4.43
N LEU A 79 2.06 1.91 4.84
CA LEU A 79 2.59 3.23 4.46
C LEU A 79 4.00 3.46 5.03
N ASN A 80 4.23 3.12 6.30
CA ASN A 80 5.54 3.26 6.92
C ASN A 80 6.57 2.32 6.27
N ILE A 81 6.17 1.08 5.99
CA ILE A 81 6.97 0.09 5.25
C ILE A 81 7.29 0.61 3.84
N CYS A 82 6.31 1.20 3.14
CA CYS A 82 6.53 1.80 1.83
C CYS A 82 7.53 2.95 1.88
N ALA A 83 7.48 3.78 2.92
CA ALA A 83 8.47 4.84 3.13
C ALA A 83 9.87 4.27 3.41
N ALA A 84 9.96 3.21 4.22
CA ALA A 84 11.22 2.51 4.48
C ALA A 84 11.81 1.87 3.22
N CYS A 85 10.96 1.36 2.32
CA CYS A 85 11.37 0.72 1.07
C CYS A 85 11.56 1.70 -0.09
N GLU A 86 11.34 3.01 0.09
CA GLU A 86 11.30 3.98 -1.01
C GLU A 86 12.61 4.02 -1.81
N ILE A 87 13.76 3.95 -1.12
CA ILE A 87 15.09 3.92 -1.76
C ILE A 87 15.23 2.64 -2.58
N THR A 88 14.94 1.48 -1.99
CA THR A 88 15.00 0.17 -2.66
C THR A 88 14.12 0.13 -3.90
N LEU A 89 12.87 0.58 -3.79
CA LEU A 89 11.92 0.61 -4.92
C LEU A 89 12.40 1.50 -6.07
N LYS A 90 13.00 2.66 -5.74
CA LYS A 90 13.57 3.60 -6.72
C LYS A 90 14.81 3.04 -7.41
N GLU A 91 15.73 2.43 -6.66
CA GLU A 91 16.98 1.87 -7.20
C GLU A 91 16.74 0.72 -8.17
N PHE A 92 15.73 -0.10 -7.91
CA PHE A 92 15.37 -1.25 -8.75
C PHE A 92 14.44 -0.91 -9.92
N GLY A 93 13.93 0.32 -10.01
CA GLY A 93 13.11 0.77 -11.14
C GLY A 93 11.70 0.17 -11.20
N TRP A 94 11.02 0.04 -10.06
CA TRP A 94 9.59 -0.35 -10.05
C TRP A 94 8.74 0.64 -10.88
N PRO A 95 7.81 0.20 -11.77
CA PRO A 95 7.36 -1.15 -12.08
C PRO A 95 7.73 -1.57 -13.53
N GLU A 96 8.86 -2.23 -13.77
CA GLU A 96 9.20 -2.68 -15.14
C GLU A 96 9.37 -4.19 -15.34
N THR A 97 9.22 -5.05 -14.32
CA THR A 97 9.27 -6.52 -14.55
C THR A 97 8.49 -7.35 -13.53
N ASP A 98 7.76 -8.36 -14.02
CA ASP A 98 6.89 -9.28 -13.27
C ASP A 98 7.61 -10.24 -12.28
N ASP A 99 8.95 -10.31 -12.31
CA ASP A 99 9.67 -11.32 -11.51
C ASP A 99 11.11 -10.88 -11.17
N ASN A 100 11.27 -9.69 -10.56
CA ASN A 100 12.58 -9.31 -10.03
C ASN A 100 12.76 -9.87 -8.61
N ARG A 101 13.12 -11.16 -8.51
CA ARG A 101 13.45 -11.80 -7.23
C ARG A 101 14.45 -11.02 -6.38
N LEU A 102 15.36 -10.28 -7.02
CA LEU A 102 16.32 -9.43 -6.32
C LEU A 102 15.63 -8.23 -5.64
N LEU A 103 14.64 -7.62 -6.30
CA LEU A 103 13.81 -6.58 -5.66
C LEU A 103 13.07 -7.17 -4.46
N ARG A 104 12.47 -8.35 -4.61
CA ARG A 104 11.77 -9.02 -3.50
C ARG A 104 12.70 -9.28 -2.32
N TYR A 105 13.90 -9.81 -2.56
CA TYR A 105 14.88 -10.02 -1.49
C TYR A 105 15.34 -8.70 -0.85
N ALA A 106 15.58 -7.65 -1.63
CA ALA A 106 15.98 -6.35 -1.09
C ALA A 106 14.86 -5.70 -0.25
N VAL A 107 13.61 -5.86 -0.68
CA VAL A 107 12.43 -5.41 0.07
C VAL A 107 12.21 -6.23 1.33
N ILE A 108 12.41 -7.55 1.30
CA ILE A 108 12.38 -8.39 2.50
C ILE A 108 13.38 -7.89 3.54
N THR A 109 14.61 -7.56 3.13
CA THR A 109 15.61 -6.97 4.05
C THR A 109 15.15 -5.63 4.61
N ALA A 110 14.64 -4.72 3.77
CA ALA A 110 14.16 -3.42 4.25
C ALA A 110 12.97 -3.53 5.22
N ILE A 111 12.06 -4.48 4.99
CA ILE A 111 10.94 -4.77 5.89
C ILE A 111 11.43 -5.35 7.21
N ASP A 112 12.38 -6.29 7.17
CA ASP A 112 12.96 -6.86 8.40
C ASP A 112 13.62 -5.76 9.26
N ASP A 113 14.40 -4.88 8.63
CA ASP A 113 15.00 -3.72 9.30
C ASP A 113 13.92 -2.82 9.95
N TYR A 114 12.86 -2.46 9.20
CA TYR A 114 11.74 -1.67 9.71
C TYR A 114 11.05 -2.34 10.91
N LEU A 115 10.75 -3.63 10.82
CA LEU A 115 10.07 -4.38 11.87
C LEU A 115 10.94 -4.54 13.13
N GLN A 116 12.26 -4.65 12.97
CA GLN A 116 13.21 -4.69 14.08
C GLN A 116 13.37 -3.33 14.76
N GLU A 117 13.42 -2.24 13.98
CA GLU A 117 13.46 -0.87 14.51
C GLU A 117 12.15 -0.51 15.25
N GLY A 118 11.00 -0.85 14.67
CA GLY A 118 9.68 -0.68 15.29
C GLY A 118 9.47 -1.57 16.52
N GLY A 119 10.12 -2.74 16.56
CA GLY A 119 10.12 -3.67 17.70
C GLY A 119 10.78 -3.11 18.96
N SER A 120 11.62 -2.08 18.85
CA SER A 120 12.20 -1.39 20.02
C SER A 120 11.30 -0.29 20.58
N ASN A 121 10.23 0.10 19.89
CA ASN A 121 9.38 1.23 20.25
C ASN A 121 7.94 0.83 20.64
N GLY A 122 7.83 -0.29 21.36
CA GLY A 122 6.80 -0.48 22.39
C GLY A 122 5.40 -0.88 21.91
N LEU A 123 5.08 -2.17 22.11
CA LEU A 123 3.84 -2.49 22.81
C LEU A 123 3.95 -2.07 24.28
#